data_AF-A0A2E8D5T8-F1
#
_entry.id   AF-A0A2E8D5T8-F1
#
_cell.length_a   1.000
_cell.length_b   1.000
_cell.length_c   1.000
_cell.angle_alpha   90.00
_cell.angle_beta   90.00
_cell.angle_gamma   90.00
#
_symmetry.space_group_name_H-M   'P 1'
#
loop_
_entity.id
_entity.type
_entity.pdbx_description
1 polymer ?
#
loop_
_entity_poly.entity_id
_entity_poly.type
_entity_poly.pdbx_seq_one_letter_code
_entity_poly.pdbx_strand_id
1 'polypeptide(L)'
;MNTTTQALYNGALQLPESDRAELAAWLIESLDADVDDDIDAAWQVEIQQRIEQLDSGRVAGVPWPEARKMIMGLADGSSAH
;
A
#
# COMPACT_ATOMS: atom_id res chain seq x y z
N MET A 1 -27.78 16.96 -11.82
CA MET A 1 -27.62 17.49 -10.45
C MET A 1 -26.15 17.35 -10.08
N ASN A 2 -25.51 18.45 -9.70
CA ASN A 2 -24.11 18.51 -9.30
C ASN A 2 -24.06 18.42 -7.77
N THR A 3 -24.04 17.19 -7.26
CA THR A 3 -23.92 16.91 -5.84
C THR A 3 -22.48 17.20 -5.40
N THR A 4 -22.29 18.05 -4.39
CA THR A 4 -20.95 18.36 -3.87
C THR A 4 -20.42 17.18 -3.03
N THR A 5 -19.10 17.01 -2.97
CA THR A 5 -18.44 15.96 -2.16
C THR A 5 -18.90 16.01 -0.70
N GLN A 6 -19.11 17.22 -0.14
CA GLN A 6 -19.63 17.43 1.21
C GLN A 6 -21.04 16.84 1.39
N ALA A 7 -21.92 17.00 0.40
CA ALA A 7 -23.28 16.48 0.47
C ALA A 7 -23.29 14.94 0.39
N LEU A 8 -22.43 14.34 -0.44
CA LEU A 8 -22.26 12.89 -0.52
C LEU A 8 -21.69 12.31 0.78
N TYR A 9 -20.68 12.96 1.35
CA TYR A 9 -20.10 12.58 2.64
C TYR A 9 -21.15 12.59 3.76
N ASN A 10 -21.90 13.70 3.88
CA ASN A 10 -22.94 13.82 4.89
C ASN A 10 -24.04 12.76 4.70
N GLY A 11 -24.40 12.43 3.46
CA GLY A 11 -25.34 11.35 3.16
C GLY A 11 -24.80 9.98 3.54
N ALA A 12 -23.54 9.68 3.20
CA ALA A 12 -22.88 8.42 3.56
C ALA A 12 -22.81 8.22 5.08
N LEU A 13 -22.59 9.29 5.86
CA LEU A 13 -22.61 9.20 7.33
C LEU A 13 -23.96 8.78 7.93
N GLN A 14 -25.07 8.92 7.19
CA GLN A 14 -26.39 8.46 7.66
C GLN A 14 -26.61 6.95 7.46
N LEU A 15 -25.74 6.27 6.72
CA LEU A 15 -25.84 4.83 6.50
C LEU A 15 -25.41 4.03 7.73
N PRO A 16 -25.89 2.78 7.90
CA PRO A 16 -25.33 1.82 8.84
C PRO A 16 -23.82 1.62 8.64
N GLU A 17 -23.11 1.20 9.69
CA GLU A 17 -21.66 1.04 9.65
C GLU A 17 -21.18 0.07 8.57
N SER A 18 -21.89 -1.05 8.38
CA SER A 18 -21.60 -2.03 7.32
C SER A 18 -21.63 -1.40 5.93
N ASP A 19 -22.67 -0.62 5.65
CA ASP A 19 -22.94 -0.06 4.33
C ASP A 19 -21.98 1.09 4.04
N ARG A 20 -21.55 1.82 5.07
CA ARG A 20 -20.45 2.80 4.95
C ARG A 20 -19.13 2.12 4.60
N ALA A 21 -18.82 0.99 5.23
CA ALA A 21 -17.60 0.25 4.96
C ALA A 21 -17.60 -0.32 3.52
N GLU A 22 -18.73 -0.85 3.07
CA GLU A 22 -18.92 -1.32 1.70
C GLU A 22 -18.78 -0.18 0.67
N LEU A 23 -19.43 0.97 0.91
CA LEU A 23 -19.28 2.15 0.06
C LEU A 23 -17.83 2.65 0.01
N ALA A 24 -17.13 2.67 1.14
CA ALA A 24 -15.72 3.04 1.19
C ALA A 24 -14.85 2.07 0.38
N ALA A 25 -15.12 0.76 0.44
CA ALA A 25 -14.40 -0.24 -0.34
C ALA A 25 -14.57 -0.01 -1.85
N TRP A 26 -15.80 0.20 -2.33
CA TRP A 26 -16.05 0.50 -3.75
C TRP A 26 -15.39 1.80 -4.21
N LEU A 27 -15.38 2.83 -3.36
CA LEU A 27 -14.71 4.09 -3.69
C LEU A 27 -13.20 3.89 -3.80
N ILE A 28 -12.58 3.11 -2.91
CA ILE A 28 -11.16 2.77 -2.99
C ILE A 28 -10.88 1.97 -4.27
N GLU A 29 -11.65 0.91 -4.54
CA GLU A 29 -11.52 0.08 -5.74
C GLU A 29 -11.66 0.91 -7.03
N SER A 30 -12.53 1.93 -7.03
CA SER A 30 -12.68 2.82 -8.19
C SER A 30 -11.44 3.67 -8.48
N LEU A 31 -10.57 3.88 -7.48
CA LEU A 31 -9.30 4.59 -7.65
C LEU A 31 -8.20 3.67 -8.19
N ASP A 32 -8.35 2.35 -8.07
CA ASP A 32 -7.39 1.36 -8.54
C ASP A 32 -7.47 1.10 -10.06
N ALA A 33 -8.41 1.74 -10.77
CA ALA A 33 -8.58 1.57 -12.21
C ALA A 33 -7.48 2.26 -13.07
N ASP A 34 -6.70 3.15 -12.46
CA ASP A 34 -5.56 3.84 -13.10
C ASP A 34 -4.22 3.26 -12.61
N VAL A 35 -4.08 1.93 -12.57
CA VAL A 35 -2.74 1.34 -12.64
C VAL A 35 -2.24 1.62 -14.06
N ASP A 36 -1.46 2.69 -14.18
CA ASP A 36 -0.72 3.01 -15.38
C ASP A 36 0.10 1.76 -15.75
N ASP A 37 -0.16 1.16 -16.92
CA ASP A 37 0.55 -0.03 -17.41
C ASP A 37 2.08 0.19 -17.37
N ASP A 38 2.54 1.44 -17.45
CA ASP A 38 3.95 1.82 -17.32
C ASP A 38 4.50 1.60 -15.88
N ILE A 39 3.66 1.78 -14.85
CA ILE A 39 4.03 1.50 -13.45
C ILE A 39 4.22 0.00 -13.26
N ASP A 40 3.28 -0.82 -13.72
CA ASP A 40 3.38 -2.28 -13.61
C ASP A 40 4.59 -2.82 -14.38
N ALA A 41 4.84 -2.30 -15.58
CA ALA A 41 6.02 -2.65 -16.35
C ALA A 41 7.33 -2.26 -15.62
N ALA A 42 7.38 -1.07 -15.01
CA ALA A 42 8.53 -0.63 -14.21
C ALA A 42 8.74 -1.53 -12.98
N TRP A 43 7.66 -1.97 -12.32
CA TRP A 43 7.73 -2.91 -11.19
C TRP A 43 8.24 -4.29 -11.62
N GLN A 44 7.81 -4.80 -12.77
CA GLN A 44 8.32 -6.07 -13.30
C GLN A 44 9.84 -6.01 -13.56
N VAL A 45 10.30 -4.90 -14.15
CA VAL A 45 11.73 -4.66 -14.39
C VAL A 45 12.51 -4.62 -13.07
N GLU A 46 12.03 -3.88 -12.07
CA GLU A 46 12.68 -3.79 -10.76
C GLU A 46 12.73 -5.14 -10.03
N ILE A 47 11.64 -5.92 -10.05
CA ILE A 47 11.59 -7.26 -9.44
C ILE A 47 12.64 -8.17 -10.07
N GLN A 48 12.72 -8.21 -11.39
CA GLN A 48 13.70 -9.02 -12.11
C GLN A 48 15.14 -8.61 -11.74
N GLN A 49 15.41 -7.30 -11.70
CA GLN A 49 16.72 -6.79 -11.29
C GLN A 49 17.08 -7.16 -9.85
N ARG A 50 16.12 -7.15 -8.91
CA ARG A 50 16.38 -7.54 -7.51
C ARG A 50 16.66 -9.03 -7.36
N ILE A 51 15.95 -9.88 -8.10
CA ILE A 51 16.22 -11.32 -8.13
C ILE A 51 17.64 -11.57 -8.62
N GLU A 52 18.04 -10.95 -9.74
CA GLU A 52 19.39 -11.10 -10.27
C GLU A 52 20.48 -10.60 -9.31
N GLN A 53 20.23 -9.51 -8.59
CA GLN A 53 21.14 -9.02 -7.56
C GLN A 53 21.31 -10.00 -6.40
N LEU A 54 20.23 -10.67 -5.98
CA LEU A 54 20.26 -11.70 -4.94
C LEU A 54 20.98 -12.96 -5.43
N ASP A 55 20.61 -13.47 -6.60
CA ASP A 55 21.18 -14.69 -7.18
C ASP A 55 22.67 -14.54 -7.50
N SER A 56 23.09 -13.35 -7.95
CA SER A 56 24.51 -13.04 -8.18
C SER A 56 25.29 -12.76 -6.90
N GLY A 57 24.63 -12.66 -5.74
CA GLY A 57 25.24 -12.30 -4.46
C GLY A 57 25.72 -10.84 -4.39
N ARG A 58 25.28 -9.98 -5.31
CA ARG A 58 25.58 -8.53 -5.30
C ARG A 58 24.95 -7.85 -4.09
N VAL A 59 23.83 -8.37 -3.61
CA VAL A 59 23.17 -7.95 -2.38
C VAL A 59 22.92 -9.15 -1.47
N ALA A 60 22.99 -8.92 -0.16
CA ALA A 60 22.63 -9.93 0.83
C ALA A 60 21.21 -9.70 1.33
N GLY A 61 20.41 -10.76 1.37
CA GLY A 61 19.11 -10.73 2.03
C GLY A 61 19.25 -10.55 3.54
N VAL A 62 18.26 -9.90 4.16
CA VAL A 62 18.11 -9.89 5.62
C VAL A 62 17.29 -11.10 6.02
N PRO A 63 17.69 -11.90 7.02
CA PRO A 63 16.87 -13.02 7.44
C PRO A 63 15.51 -12.53 7.97
N TRP A 64 14.47 -13.32 7.74
CA TRP A 64 13.09 -12.90 7.98
C TRP A 64 12.80 -12.42 9.43
N PRO A 65 13.31 -13.06 10.50
CA PRO A 65 13.09 -12.59 11.86
C PRO A 65 13.58 -11.15 12.10
N GLU A 66 14.71 -10.79 11.52
CA GLU A 66 15.31 -9.46 11.60
C GLU A 66 14.52 -8.46 10.73
N ALA A 67 14.21 -8.83 9.50
CA ALA A 67 13.41 -8.01 8.59
C ALA A 67 12.02 -7.67 9.21
N ARG A 68 11.36 -8.65 9.82
CA ARG A 68 10.08 -8.46 10.50
C ARG A 68 10.15 -7.44 11.63
N LYS A 69 11.24 -7.43 12.43
CA LYS A 69 11.43 -6.43 13.50
C LYS A 69 11.56 -5.02 12.94
N MET A 70 12.31 -4.86 11.85
CA MET A 70 12.48 -3.57 11.17
C MET A 70 11.13 -3.05 10.62
N ILE A 71 10.38 -3.91 9.92
CA ILE A 71 9.08 -3.57 9.33
C ILE A 71 8.08 -3.12 10.40
N MET A 72 8.09 -3.79 11.56
CA MET A 72 7.18 -3.47 12.66
C MET A 72 7.64 -2.31 13.54
N GLY A 73 8.75 -1.64 13.22
CA GLY A 73 9.33 -0.58 14.05
C GLY A 73 9.83 -1.06 15.41
N LEU A 74 10.03 -2.37 15.57
CA LEU A 74 10.51 -3.00 16.80
C LEU A 74 12.05 -3.00 16.91
N ALA A 75 12.72 -2.37 15.95
CA ALA A 75 14.18 -2.31 15.87
C ALA A 75 14.80 -1.18 16.71
N ASP A 76 14.01 -0.18 17.15
CA ASP A 76 14.54 1.00 17.83
C ASP A 76 14.22 1.01 19.32
N GLY A 77 15.11 0.36 20.06
CA GLY A 77 15.28 0.50 21.50
C GLY A 77 16.70 0.95 21.84
N SER A 78 17.27 1.93 21.15
CA SER A 78 18.40 2.75 21.62
C SER A 78 18.78 3.82 20.59
N SER A 79 18.44 5.08 20.89
CA SER A 79 19.40 6.19 20.91
C SER A 79 18.69 7.42 21.46
N ALA A 80 18.99 7.71 22.72
CA ALA A 80 18.93 9.07 23.21
C ALA A 80 19.96 9.90 22.44
N HIS A 81 19.50 10.98 21.80
CA HIS A 81 20.17 12.28 21.79
C HIS A 81 19.19 13.37 21.38
#